data_AF-A0A536BNG3-F1
#
_entry.id   AF-A0A536BNG3-F1
#
_cell.length_a   1.000
_cell.length_b   1.000
_cell.length_c   1.000
_cell.angle_alpha   90.00
_cell.angle_beta   90.00
_cell.angle_gamma   90.00
#
_symmetry.space_group_name_H-M   'P 1'
#
loop_
_entity.id
_entity.type
_entity.pdbx_description
1 polymer ?
#
loop_
_entity_poly.entity_id
_entity_poly.type
_entity_poly.pdbx_seq_one_letter_code
_entity_poly.pdbx_strand_id
1 'polypeptide(L)'
;MTLREQIGEQLTAAMRSGDVLRRDTLRMATNAAYNAEKRQQRPLTEEELVSVLAREVKTRRESVGAFRAGGREDLAAKEEAEIAILSEFMPQPLSDAELRSLVDEAITATGGSSPRDMGRVMGWLTPRTRGRADGKLVSTLVSDRLAAADVASRG
;
A
#
# COMPACT_ATOMS: atom_id res chain seq x y z
N MET A 1 0.98 -14.34 -16.66
CA MET A 1 2.23 -13.84 -16.08
C MET A 1 1.91 -13.28 -14.70
N THR A 2 2.47 -13.88 -13.65
CA THR A 2 2.28 -13.45 -12.26
C THR A 2 3.00 -12.13 -11.99
N LEU A 3 2.62 -11.42 -10.93
CA LEU A 3 3.29 -10.19 -10.52
C LEU A 3 4.80 -10.37 -10.31
N ARG A 4 5.21 -11.50 -9.74
CA ARG A 4 6.63 -11.81 -9.52
C ARG A 4 7.39 -11.97 -10.83
N GLU A 5 6.81 -12.66 -11.81
CA GLU A 5 7.39 -12.77 -13.15
C GLU A 5 7.52 -11.40 -13.81
N GLN A 6 6.50 -10.53 -13.65
CA GLN A 6 6.51 -9.18 -14.25
C GLN A 6 7.66 -8.33 -13.71
N ILE A 7 7.86 -8.33 -12.40
CA ILE A 7 8.99 -7.65 -11.77
C ILE A 7 10.32 -8.23 -12.26
N GLY A 8 10.42 -9.56 -12.38
CA GLY A 8 11.64 -10.23 -12.85
C GLY A 8 12.02 -9.89 -14.29
N GLU A 9 11.04 -9.85 -15.19
CA GLU A 9 11.27 -9.44 -16.59
C GLU A 9 11.67 -7.97 -16.68
N GLN A 10 11.00 -7.09 -15.95
CA GLN A 10 11.31 -5.65 -15.94
C GLN A 10 12.68 -5.35 -15.33
N LEU A 11 13.09 -6.10 -14.30
CA LEU A 11 14.44 -6.02 -13.76
C LEU A 11 15.48 -6.45 -14.81
N THR A 12 15.21 -7.54 -15.54
CA THR A 12 16.10 -8.01 -16.60
C THR A 12 16.20 -6.99 -17.75
N ALA A 13 15.08 -6.39 -18.13
CA ALA A 13 15.04 -5.34 -19.13
C ALA A 13 15.86 -4.11 -18.71
N ALA A 14 15.69 -3.64 -17.47
CA ALA A 14 16.46 -2.52 -16.92
C ALA A 14 17.98 -2.80 -16.88
N MET A 15 18.37 -4.05 -16.59
CA MET A 15 19.77 -4.47 -16.64
C MET A 15 20.34 -4.40 -18.06
N ARG A 16 19.56 -4.77 -19.08
CA ARG A 16 20.00 -4.74 -20.49
C ARG A 16 20.06 -3.32 -21.05
N SER A 17 19.11 -2.47 -20.69
CA SER A 17 19.06 -1.07 -21.17
C SER A 17 20.01 -0.14 -20.42
N GLY A 18 20.56 -0.57 -19.28
CA GLY A 18 21.40 0.28 -18.43
C GLY A 18 20.60 1.28 -17.59
N ASP A 19 19.29 1.07 -17.41
CA ASP A 19 18.45 1.89 -16.53
C ASP A 19 18.76 1.58 -15.05
N VAL A 20 19.76 2.29 -14.52
CA VAL A 20 20.29 2.08 -13.17
C VAL A 20 19.23 2.31 -12.11
N LEU A 21 18.41 3.36 -12.24
CA LEU A 21 17.38 3.69 -11.25
C LEU A 21 16.35 2.58 -11.17
N ARG A 22 15.74 2.21 -12.31
CA ARG A 22 14.74 1.14 -12.37
C ARG A 22 15.29 -0.18 -11.87
N ARG A 23 16.51 -0.55 -12.29
CA ARG A 23 17.18 -1.77 -11.84
C ARG A 23 17.32 -1.81 -10.32
N ASP A 24 17.83 -0.73 -9.71
CA ASP A 24 18.12 -0.72 -8.29
C ASP A 24 16.84 -0.67 -7.45
N THR A 25 15.82 0.08 -7.88
CA THR A 25 14.49 0.09 -7.26
C THR A 25 13.85 -1.31 -7.26
N LEU A 26 13.82 -1.99 -8.42
CA LEU A 26 13.23 -3.33 -8.53
C LEU A 26 14.02 -4.39 -7.77
N ARG A 27 15.35 -4.27 -7.71
CA ARG A 27 16.20 -5.16 -6.91
C ARG A 27 15.93 -5.00 -5.41
N MET A 28 15.77 -3.77 -4.93
CA MET A 28 15.42 -3.52 -3.53
C MET A 28 14.03 -4.06 -3.18
N ALA A 29 13.03 -3.85 -4.04
CA ALA A 29 11.70 -4.43 -3.84
C ALA A 29 11.70 -5.96 -3.82
N THR A 30 12.46 -6.59 -4.73
CA THR A 30 12.62 -8.05 -4.76
C THR A 30 13.30 -8.57 -3.49
N ASN A 31 14.32 -7.87 -2.99
CA ASN A 31 14.97 -8.22 -1.73
C ASN A 31 14.03 -8.06 -0.53
N ALA A 32 13.19 -7.03 -0.51
CA ALA A 32 12.18 -6.84 0.54
C ALA A 32 11.19 -8.01 0.56
N ALA A 33 10.74 -8.48 -0.62
CA ALA A 33 9.88 -9.64 -0.76
C ALA A 33 10.58 -10.92 -0.26
N TYR A 34 11.82 -11.18 -0.71
CA TYR A 34 12.61 -12.31 -0.25
C TYR A 34 12.80 -12.33 1.29
N ASN A 35 13.09 -11.17 1.88
CA ASN A 35 13.22 -11.05 3.33
C ASN A 35 11.90 -11.34 4.05
N ALA A 36 10.75 -10.97 3.47
CA ALA A 36 9.44 -11.33 4.01
C ALA A 36 9.18 -12.84 3.93
N GLU A 37 9.56 -13.50 2.84
CA GLU A 37 9.46 -14.97 2.68
C GLU A 37 10.29 -15.69 3.74
N LYS A 38 11.54 -15.25 3.97
CA LYS A 38 12.37 -15.83 5.03
C LYS A 38 11.76 -15.69 6.41
N ARG A 39 11.17 -14.54 6.72
CA ARG A 39 10.48 -14.32 8.01
C ARG A 39 9.26 -15.21 8.16
N GLN A 40 8.52 -15.43 7.09
CA GLN A 40 7.32 -16.28 7.09
C GLN A 40 7.62 -17.77 6.91
N GLN A 41 8.87 -18.12 6.56
CA GLN A 41 9.31 -19.48 6.23
C GLN A 41 8.49 -20.14 5.11
N ARG A 42 7.95 -19.35 4.19
CA ARG A 42 7.22 -19.81 3.00
C ARG A 42 7.22 -18.72 1.90
N PRO A 43 6.94 -19.09 0.64
CA PRO A 43 6.72 -18.12 -0.42
C PRO A 43 5.55 -17.17 -0.11
N LEU A 44 5.65 -15.93 -0.59
CA LEU A 44 4.53 -14.97 -0.54
C LEU A 44 3.46 -15.37 -1.53
N THR A 45 2.21 -15.16 -1.15
CA THR A 45 1.12 -15.07 -2.12
C THR A 45 1.22 -13.77 -2.92
N GLU A 46 0.47 -13.68 -4.02
CA GLU A 46 0.43 -12.45 -4.83
C GLU A 46 -0.05 -11.24 -4.04
N GLU A 47 -1.06 -11.43 -3.18
CA GLU A 47 -1.57 -10.39 -2.28
C GLU A 47 -0.54 -9.90 -1.27
N GLU A 48 0.28 -10.82 -0.75
CA GLU A 48 1.34 -10.49 0.19
C GLU A 48 2.49 -9.77 -0.50
N LEU A 49 2.81 -10.13 -1.74
CA LEU A 49 3.78 -9.40 -2.56
C LEU A 49 3.31 -7.96 -2.80
N VAL A 50 2.05 -7.75 -3.18
CA VAL A 50 1.46 -6.40 -3.28
C VAL A 50 1.57 -5.65 -1.96
N SER A 51 1.36 -6.32 -0.82
CA SER A 51 1.48 -5.70 0.50
C SER A 51 2.91 -5.25 0.82
N VAL A 52 3.92 -6.03 0.38
CA VAL A 52 5.33 -5.64 0.50
C VAL A 52 5.63 -4.41 -0.36
N LEU A 53 5.20 -4.41 -1.62
CA LEU A 53 5.39 -3.26 -2.52
C LEU A 53 4.68 -2.00 -1.99
N ALA A 54 3.46 -2.13 -1.46
CA ALA A 54 2.74 -1.03 -0.82
C ALA A 54 3.54 -0.41 0.33
N ARG A 55 4.18 -1.25 1.16
CA ARG A 55 5.04 -0.79 2.26
C ARG A 55 6.28 -0.07 1.73
N GLU A 56 6.92 -0.59 0.69
CA GLU A 56 8.08 0.06 0.06
C GLU A 56 7.72 1.43 -0.52
N VAL A 57 6.58 1.57 -1.18
CA VAL A 57 6.06 2.85 -1.68
C VAL A 57 5.78 3.82 -0.51
N LYS A 58 5.17 3.33 0.57
CA LYS A 58 4.89 4.14 1.75
C LYS A 58 6.18 4.70 2.37
N THR A 59 7.17 3.85 2.61
CA THR A 59 8.47 4.27 3.18
C THR A 59 9.09 5.39 2.34
N ARG A 60 9.07 5.26 1.01
CA ARG A 60 9.59 6.29 0.11
C ARG A 60 8.79 7.59 0.18
N ARG A 61 7.45 7.53 0.29
CA ARG A 61 6.62 8.74 0.48
C ARG A 61 6.95 9.47 1.78
N GLU A 62 7.22 8.72 2.85
CA GLU A 62 7.70 9.28 4.12
C GLU A 62 9.08 9.94 3.94
N SER A 63 10.01 9.29 3.21
CA SER A 63 11.31 9.86 2.84
C SER A 63 11.18 11.16 2.02
N VAL A 64 10.28 11.21 1.03
CA VAL A 64 10.01 12.43 0.24
C VAL A 64 9.66 13.59 1.17
N GLY A 65 8.73 13.38 2.10
CA GLY A 65 8.34 14.39 3.07
C GLY A 65 9.50 14.86 3.93
N ALA A 66 10.32 13.92 4.43
CA ALA A 66 11.49 14.22 5.24
C ALA A 66 12.58 14.99 4.46
N PHE A 67 12.88 14.59 3.22
CA PHE A 67 13.86 15.26 2.38
C PHE A 67 13.44 16.68 2.00
N ARG A 68 12.17 16.88 1.64
CA ARG A 68 11.62 18.22 1.36
C ARG A 68 11.70 19.13 2.59
N ALA A 69 11.31 18.61 3.75
CA ALA A 69 11.43 19.36 5.01
C ALA A 69 12.88 19.76 5.33
N GLY A 70 13.86 18.95 4.90
CA GLY A 70 15.29 19.23 5.02
C GLY A 70 15.92 20.01 3.86
N GLY A 71 15.13 20.51 2.90
CA GLY A 71 15.64 21.27 1.74
C GLY A 71 16.43 20.43 0.72
N ARG A 72 16.25 19.10 0.72
CA ARG A 72 16.95 18.14 -0.16
C ARG A 72 16.05 17.70 -1.32
N GLU A 73 15.71 18.63 -2.20
CA GLU A 73 14.81 18.35 -3.34
C GLU A 73 15.38 17.30 -4.30
N ASP A 74 16.71 17.22 -4.42
CA ASP A 74 17.42 16.19 -5.20
C ASP A 74 17.08 14.76 -4.73
N LEU A 75 17.05 14.55 -3.42
CA LEU A 75 16.71 13.27 -2.82
C LEU A 75 15.20 13.00 -2.87
N ALA A 76 14.37 14.03 -2.68
CA ALA A 76 12.92 13.91 -2.81
C ALA A 76 12.52 13.49 -4.24
N ALA A 77 13.07 14.13 -5.27
CA ALA A 77 12.80 13.80 -6.66
C ALA A 77 13.24 12.37 -7.01
N LYS A 78 14.35 11.90 -6.43
CA LYS A 78 14.78 10.51 -6.58
C LYS A 78 13.74 9.54 -5.99
N GLU A 79 13.31 9.77 -4.76
CA GLU A 79 12.29 8.93 -4.11
C GLU A 79 10.96 8.91 -4.89
N GLU A 80 10.54 10.05 -5.45
CA GLU A 80 9.35 10.14 -6.31
C GLU A 80 9.48 9.32 -7.58
N ALA A 81 10.66 9.33 -8.22
CA ALA A 81 10.93 8.50 -9.38
C ALA A 81 10.92 7.01 -9.02
N GLU A 82 11.47 6.61 -7.86
CA GLU A 82 11.38 5.24 -7.37
C GLU A 82 9.93 4.81 -7.07
N ILE A 83 9.12 5.70 -6.49
CA ILE A 83 7.68 5.47 -6.26
C ILE A 83 6.96 5.23 -7.58
N ALA A 84 7.25 6.03 -8.62
CA ALA A 84 6.64 5.87 -9.93
C ALA A 84 6.92 4.46 -10.51
N ILE A 85 8.17 4.02 -10.46
CA ILE A 85 8.59 2.67 -10.91
C ILE A 85 7.83 1.58 -10.15
N LEU A 86 7.76 1.64 -8.82
CA LEU A 86 7.06 0.62 -8.04
C LEU A 86 5.54 0.62 -8.27
N SER A 87 4.97 1.80 -8.54
CA SER A 87 3.52 1.96 -8.75
C SER A 87 3.02 1.28 -10.03
N GLU A 88 3.89 1.02 -11.01
CA GLU A 88 3.55 0.24 -12.21
C GLU A 88 3.13 -1.21 -11.88
N PHE A 89 3.55 -1.73 -10.73
CA PHE A 89 3.30 -3.10 -10.26
C PHE A 89 2.19 -3.16 -9.21
N MET A 90 1.49 -2.05 -8.99
CA MET A 90 0.48 -1.90 -7.96
C MET A 90 -0.92 -1.78 -8.59
N PRO A 91 -1.97 -2.24 -7.90
CA PRO A 91 -3.33 -1.92 -8.32
C PRO A 91 -3.57 -0.41 -8.22
N GLN A 92 -4.50 0.09 -9.03
CA GLN A 92 -4.80 1.52 -9.09
C GLN A 92 -5.14 2.08 -7.69
N PRO A 93 -4.44 3.14 -7.24
CA PRO A 93 -4.69 3.73 -5.94
C PRO A 93 -6.10 4.30 -5.87
N LEU A 94 -6.73 4.18 -4.71
CA LEU A 94 -8.01 4.82 -4.42
C LEU A 94 -7.78 6.31 -4.14
N SER A 95 -8.65 7.15 -4.69
CA SER A 95 -8.82 8.52 -4.23
C SER A 95 -9.39 8.55 -2.81
N ASP A 96 -9.27 9.68 -2.12
CA ASP A 96 -9.87 9.88 -0.79
C ASP A 96 -11.40 9.68 -0.83
N ALA A 97 -12.06 10.14 -1.90
CA ALA A 97 -13.51 9.97 -2.08
C ALA A 97 -13.89 8.50 -2.27
N GLU A 98 -13.18 7.75 -3.12
CA GLU A 98 -13.44 6.32 -3.33
C GLU A 98 -13.16 5.51 -2.05
N LEU A 99 -12.10 5.84 -1.32
CA LEU A 99 -11.79 5.19 -0.06
C LEU A 99 -12.89 5.43 0.98
N ARG A 100 -13.38 6.67 1.10
CA ARG A 100 -14.51 7.00 2.01
C ARG A 100 -15.79 6.27 1.61
N SER A 101 -16.11 6.19 0.32
CA SER A 101 -17.26 5.42 -0.18
C SER A 101 -17.15 3.95 0.21
N LEU A 102 -15.97 3.34 -0.03
CA LEU A 102 -15.73 1.94 0.33
C LEU A 102 -15.83 1.68 1.84
N VAL A 103 -15.39 2.63 2.67
CA VAL A 103 -15.57 2.54 4.13
C VAL A 103 -17.06 2.54 4.50
N ASP A 104 -17.85 3.42 3.90
CA ASP A 104 -19.29 3.54 4.16
C ASP A 104 -20.06 2.30 3.69
N GLU A 105 -19.69 1.77 2.52
CA GLU A 105 -20.17 0.49 2.01
C GLU A 105 -19.81 -0.66 2.95
N ALA A 106 -18.57 -0.71 3.46
CA ALA A 106 -18.13 -1.76 4.38
C ALA A 106 -18.93 -1.73 5.69
N ILE A 107 -19.16 -0.55 6.25
CA ILE A 107 -19.97 -0.36 7.46
C ILE A 107 -21.40 -0.83 7.22
N THR A 108 -22.00 -0.41 6.10
CA THR A 108 -23.37 -0.80 5.71
C THR A 108 -23.49 -2.31 5.50
N ALA A 109 -22.58 -2.90 4.72
CA ALA A 109 -22.59 -4.32 4.37
C ALA A 109 -22.38 -5.24 5.58
N THR A 110 -21.68 -4.75 6.61
CA THR A 110 -21.39 -5.53 7.81
C THR A 110 -22.31 -5.22 8.98
N GLY A 111 -23.14 -4.18 8.88
CA GLY A 111 -23.96 -3.67 9.98
C GLY A 111 -23.13 -3.10 11.14
N GLY A 112 -21.95 -2.55 10.84
CA GLY A 112 -21.07 -1.94 11.84
C GLY A 112 -21.72 -0.68 12.41
N SER A 113 -21.75 -0.55 13.73
CA SER A 113 -22.36 0.60 14.42
C SER A 113 -21.56 1.10 15.60
N SER A 114 -20.52 0.37 16.01
CA SER A 114 -19.65 0.76 17.11
C SER A 114 -18.20 0.34 16.88
N PRO A 115 -17.23 0.90 17.63
CA PRO A 115 -15.84 0.49 17.56
C PRO A 115 -15.60 -1.02 17.78
N ARG A 116 -16.54 -1.74 18.41
CA ARG A 116 -16.49 -3.19 18.58
C ARG A 116 -16.58 -3.95 17.25
N ASP A 117 -17.14 -3.32 16.23
CA ASP A 117 -17.34 -3.91 14.90
C ASP A 117 -16.12 -3.79 13.97
N MET A 118 -15.06 -3.13 14.44
CA MET A 118 -13.83 -2.87 13.68
C MET A 118 -13.31 -4.11 12.96
N GLY A 119 -13.16 -5.24 13.67
CA GLY A 119 -12.61 -6.46 13.08
C GLY A 119 -13.44 -6.99 11.90
N ARG A 120 -14.77 -6.88 11.99
CA ARG A 120 -15.70 -7.32 10.95
C ARG A 120 -15.68 -6.38 9.75
N VAL A 121 -15.73 -5.06 9.97
CA VAL A 121 -15.64 -4.05 8.91
C VAL A 121 -14.30 -4.16 8.18
N MET A 122 -13.20 -4.27 8.91
CA MET A 122 -11.86 -4.43 8.34
C MET A 122 -11.70 -5.75 7.58
N GLY A 123 -12.32 -6.84 8.04
CA GLY A 123 -12.32 -8.12 7.32
C GLY A 123 -12.95 -8.01 5.93
N TRP A 124 -13.99 -7.21 5.78
CA TRP A 124 -14.61 -6.94 4.49
C TRP A 124 -13.78 -5.97 3.62
N LEU A 125 -13.21 -4.95 4.24
CA LEU A 125 -12.56 -3.83 3.54
C LEU A 125 -11.13 -4.14 3.08
N THR A 126 -10.34 -4.85 3.90
CA THR A 126 -8.92 -5.15 3.64
C THR A 126 -8.67 -5.75 2.25
N PRO A 127 -9.39 -6.79 1.76
CA PRO A 127 -9.14 -7.33 0.42
C PRO A 127 -9.44 -6.33 -0.71
N ARG A 128 -10.28 -5.31 -0.46
CA ARG A 128 -10.69 -4.30 -1.45
C ARG A 128 -9.76 -3.09 -1.50
N THR A 129 -9.03 -2.84 -0.42
CA THR A 129 -8.13 -1.68 -0.27
C THR A 129 -6.65 -2.05 -0.32
N ARG A 130 -6.30 -3.35 -0.22
CA ARG A 130 -4.91 -3.82 -0.24
C ARG A 130 -4.16 -3.34 -1.46
N GLY A 131 -3.04 -2.67 -1.24
CA GLY A 131 -2.20 -2.08 -2.29
C GLY A 131 -2.79 -0.85 -2.97
N ARG A 132 -4.07 -0.54 -2.72
CA ARG A 132 -4.79 0.61 -3.31
C ARG A 132 -4.89 1.80 -2.33
N ALA A 133 -4.78 1.55 -1.03
CA ALA A 133 -4.75 2.58 0.00
C ALA A 133 -3.79 2.20 1.14
N ASP A 134 -3.35 3.21 1.90
CA ASP A 134 -2.55 2.99 3.10
C ASP A 134 -3.41 2.32 4.19
N GLY A 135 -2.97 1.16 4.69
CA GLY A 135 -3.74 0.39 5.68
C GLY A 135 -3.98 1.12 7.00
N LYS A 136 -3.07 2.02 7.42
CA LYS A 136 -3.26 2.86 8.62
C LYS A 136 -4.35 3.89 8.35
N LEU A 137 -4.33 4.54 7.19
CA LEU A 137 -5.39 5.48 6.80
C LEU A 137 -6.75 4.78 6.75
N VAL A 138 -6.83 3.60 6.12
CA VAL A 138 -8.05 2.77 6.08
C VAL A 138 -8.57 2.49 7.49
N SER A 139 -7.70 2.00 8.38
CA SER A 139 -8.08 1.69 9.76
C SER A 139 -8.54 2.92 10.55
N THR A 140 -7.88 4.07 10.37
CA THR A 140 -8.27 5.34 11.01
C THR A 140 -9.66 5.78 10.52
N LEU A 141 -9.90 5.80 9.21
CA LEU A 141 -11.20 6.19 8.66
C LEU A 141 -12.34 5.30 9.15
N VAL A 142 -12.13 3.98 9.21
CA VAL A 142 -13.11 3.04 9.76
C VAL A 142 -13.37 3.35 11.25
N SER A 143 -12.32 3.60 12.02
CA SER A 143 -12.43 3.91 13.45
C SER A 143 -13.26 5.16 13.69
N ASP A 144 -12.95 6.23 12.96
CA ASP A 144 -13.63 7.51 13.08
C ASP A 144 -15.11 7.40 12.72
N ARG A 145 -15.44 6.68 11.64
CA ARG A 145 -16.82 6.46 11.21
C ARG A 145 -17.62 5.62 12.19
N LEU A 146 -17.04 4.56 12.74
CA LEU A 146 -17.70 3.72 13.76
C LEU A 146 -17.91 4.46 15.08
N ALA A 147 -16.96 5.32 15.48
CA ALA A 147 -17.13 6.17 16.65
C ALA A 147 -18.26 7.19 16.46
N ALA A 148 -18.36 7.81 15.28
CA ALA A 148 -19.45 8.73 14.95
C ALA A 148 -20.83 8.03 14.94
N ALA A 149 -20.91 6.81 14.39
CA ALA A 149 -22.14 6.02 14.39
C ALA A 149 -22.61 5.63 15.81
N ASP A 150 -21.67 5.26 16.69
CA ASP A 150 -21.98 4.93 18.09
C ASP A 150 -22.58 6.13 18.84
N VAL A 151 -22.00 7.33 18.66
CA VAL A 151 -22.54 8.57 19.25
C VAL A 151 -23.94 8.86 18.73
N ALA A 152 -24.16 8.74 17.40
CA ALA A 152 -25.47 9.00 16.79
C ALA A 152 -26.56 8.01 17.25
N SER A 153 -26.19 6.78 17.61
CA SER A 153 -27.15 5.78 18.11
C SER A 153 -27.57 5.97 19.57
N ARG A 154 -26.87 6.83 20.32
CA ARG A 154 -27.09 7.08 21.75
C ARG A 154 -27.80 8.40 22.06
N GLY A 155 -27.92 9.28 21.07
CA GLY A 155 -28.65 10.56 21.15
C GLY A 155 -30.03 10.44 20.54
#